data_AF-A0A7Y4LIL0-F1
#
_entry.id   AF-A0A7Y4LIL0-F1
#
_cell.length_a   1.000
_cell.length_b   1.000
_cell.length_c   1.000
_cell.angle_alpha   90.00
_cell.angle_beta   90.00
_cell.angle_gamma   90.00
#
_symmetry.space_group_name_H-M   'P 1'
#
loop_
_entity.id
_entity.type
_entity.pdbx_description
1 polymer ?
#
loop_
_entity_poly.entity_id
_entity_poly.type
_entity_poly.pdbx_seq_one_letter_code
_entity_poly.pdbx_strand_id
1 'polypeptide(L)'
;MRTTPTTRGLSASRGKASRKSSRPVAETRSTDGETRRQIMLVMLKSGPVTATQLGETLGLSATGIRRHVDILVEEGLAEVSRPRKMAGDKARGRPAKSFRLTAAGRGQFGHDYDSLAAQALATLKETGGETAVKEFARRRVAAIVEGIEIPTVEDANSLEKAASALVEAFSESGYAATLTNAANGVQICQHHCPIAGVAAEFPELCEAEHEAIAMLLGHHVQPLASIAEGHEICTTNIPITPILTSTTKTPNERSGS
;
A
#
# COMPACT_ATOMS: atom_id res chain seq x y z
N MET A 1 54.83 -39.76 -10.96
CA MET A 1 54.33 -38.91 -12.08
C MET A 1 52.85 -38.66 -11.80
N ARG A 2 52.49 -37.47 -11.31
CA ARG A 2 51.83 -36.37 -12.07
C ARG A 2 50.61 -36.91 -12.83
N THR A 3 49.37 -36.51 -12.56
CA THR A 3 48.87 -35.13 -12.55
C THR A 3 47.54 -35.00 -11.80
N THR A 4 47.44 -33.98 -10.94
CA THR A 4 46.20 -33.42 -10.39
C THR A 4 45.50 -32.53 -11.42
N PRO A 5 44.15 -32.50 -11.50
CA PRO A 5 43.46 -31.47 -12.26
C PRO A 5 43.32 -30.20 -11.40
N THR A 6 43.75 -29.09 -12.00
CA THR A 6 43.68 -27.74 -11.45
C THR A 6 42.33 -27.15 -11.82
N THR A 7 41.41 -27.02 -10.86
CA THR A 7 40.17 -26.28 -11.07
C THR A 7 40.39 -24.79 -10.79
N ARG A 8 40.29 -24.04 -11.89
CA ARG A 8 40.36 -22.58 -12.00
C ARG A 8 39.36 -21.89 -11.07
N GLY A 9 39.84 -20.91 -10.31
CA GLY A 9 39.02 -20.06 -9.46
C GLY A 9 38.03 -19.21 -10.28
N LEU A 10 36.77 -19.22 -9.86
CA LEU A 10 35.80 -18.18 -10.21
C LEU A 10 35.73 -17.21 -9.03
N SER A 11 36.25 -16.01 -9.26
CA SER A 11 36.05 -14.84 -8.43
C SER A 11 34.58 -14.40 -8.52
N ALA A 12 33.78 -14.74 -7.51
CA ALA A 12 32.44 -14.18 -7.35
C ALA A 12 32.57 -12.77 -6.76
N SER A 13 32.35 -11.76 -7.60
CA SER A 13 32.26 -10.36 -7.23
C SER A 13 31.12 -10.13 -6.24
N ARG A 14 31.46 -9.65 -5.04
CA ARG A 14 30.51 -9.16 -4.04
C ARG A 14 29.76 -7.95 -4.60
N GLY A 15 28.53 -8.16 -5.08
CA GLY A 15 27.58 -7.09 -5.36
C GLY A 15 27.13 -6.46 -4.04
N LYS A 16 27.59 -5.24 -3.75
CA LYS A 16 27.06 -4.42 -2.65
C LYS A 16 25.62 -4.04 -2.98
N ALA A 17 24.65 -4.65 -2.30
CA ALA A 17 23.27 -4.16 -2.28
C ALA A 17 23.24 -2.77 -1.63
N SER A 18 23.08 -1.75 -2.46
CA SER A 18 22.92 -0.36 -2.02
C SER A 18 21.52 -0.20 -1.44
N ARG A 19 21.39 -0.33 -0.11
CA ARG A 19 20.19 0.11 0.64
C ARG A 19 19.99 1.60 0.39
N LYS A 20 19.10 1.94 -0.54
CA LYS A 20 18.61 3.32 -0.71
C LYS A 20 17.61 3.59 0.41
N SER A 21 18.10 4.23 1.48
CA SER A 21 17.25 4.87 2.47
C SER A 21 16.38 5.92 1.76
N SER A 22 15.07 5.71 1.76
CA SER A 22 14.08 6.71 1.35
C SER A 22 14.19 7.90 2.31
N ARG A 23 14.70 9.02 1.80
CA ARG A 23 14.62 10.30 2.52
C ARG A 23 13.16 10.77 2.48
N PRO A 24 12.58 11.23 3.60
CA PRO A 24 11.25 11.78 3.57
C PRO A 24 11.27 13.06 2.73
N VAL A 25 10.24 13.20 1.89
CA VAL A 25 9.98 14.37 1.05
C VAL A 25 9.94 15.61 1.95
N ALA A 26 10.70 16.64 1.58
CA ALA A 26 10.74 17.89 2.32
C ALA A 26 9.42 18.66 2.10
N GLU A 27 8.43 18.39 2.95
CA GLU A 27 7.24 19.24 3.06
C GLU A 27 7.66 20.65 3.49
N THR A 28 7.17 21.67 2.79
CA THR A 28 7.32 23.08 3.15
C THR A 28 6.62 23.34 4.48
N ARG A 29 7.30 23.07 5.59
CA ARG A 29 6.74 23.24 6.95
C ARG A 29 6.63 24.73 7.25
N SER A 30 5.40 25.22 7.42
CA SER A 30 5.19 26.50 8.11
C SER A 30 5.75 26.39 9.53
N THR A 31 6.23 27.50 10.09
CA THR A 31 6.74 27.57 11.47
C THR A 31 5.69 27.08 12.48
N ASP A 32 4.41 27.33 12.18
CA ASP A 32 3.27 26.84 12.94
C ASP A 32 3.10 25.31 12.84
N GLY A 33 3.36 24.71 11.67
CA GLY A 33 3.33 23.27 11.46
C GLY A 33 4.44 22.53 12.22
N GLU A 34 5.66 23.08 12.23
CA GLU A 34 6.76 22.52 13.02
C GLU A 34 6.47 22.61 14.53
N THR A 35 5.89 23.73 14.99
CA THR A 35 5.50 23.89 16.41
C THR A 35 4.43 22.86 16.81
N ARG A 36 3.37 22.68 15.99
CA ARG A 36 2.34 21.65 16.24
C ARG A 36 2.94 20.24 16.25
N ARG A 37 3.88 19.93 15.35
CA ARG A 37 4.60 18.65 15.34
C ARG A 37 5.39 18.42 16.63
N GLN A 38 6.11 19.42 17.13
CA GLN A 38 6.85 19.32 18.39
C GLN A 38 5.92 19.15 19.60
N ILE A 39 4.80 19.87 19.63
CA ILE A 39 3.75 19.68 20.66
C ILE A 39 3.25 18.25 20.65
N MET A 40 2.86 17.72 19.48
CA MET A 40 2.41 16.34 19.36
C MET A 40 3.51 15.36 19.80
N LEU A 41 4.79 15.63 19.50
CA LEU A 41 5.89 14.76 19.90
C LEU A 41 6.08 14.70 21.43
N VAL A 42 5.89 15.82 22.13
CA VAL A 42 5.91 15.83 23.60
C VAL A 42 4.70 15.09 24.17
N MET A 43 3.50 15.30 23.63
CA MET A 43 2.29 14.56 24.03
C MET A 43 2.43 13.05 23.80
N LEU A 44 3.10 12.65 22.72
CA LEU A 44 3.36 11.25 22.39
C LEU A 44 4.23 10.58 23.46
N LYS A 45 5.31 11.25 23.89
CA LYS A 45 6.28 10.74 24.87
C LYS A 45 5.73 10.73 26.30
N SER A 46 4.97 11.75 26.67
CA SER A 46 4.59 12.01 28.06
C SER A 46 3.17 11.55 28.43
N GLY A 47 2.34 11.17 27.44
CA GLY A 47 0.93 10.86 27.66
C GLY A 47 0.09 12.12 27.91
N PRO A 48 -0.98 12.06 28.73
CA PRO A 48 -1.79 13.23 29.04
C PRO A 48 -0.96 14.36 29.68
N VAL A 49 -0.88 15.51 29.03
CA VAL A 49 -0.07 16.67 29.46
C VAL A 49 -0.88 17.96 29.44
N THR A 50 -0.56 18.88 30.34
CA THR A 50 -1.19 20.21 30.37
C THR A 50 -0.48 21.19 29.43
N ALA A 51 -1.16 22.26 29.03
CA ALA A 51 -0.56 23.32 28.22
C ALA A 51 0.63 24.01 28.93
N THR A 52 0.63 24.07 30.26
CA THR A 52 1.74 24.61 31.05
C THR A 52 2.97 23.72 30.94
N GLN A 53 2.83 22.41 31.15
CA GLN A 53 3.93 21.44 31.02
C GLN A 53 4.51 21.41 29.61
N LEU A 54 3.64 21.51 28.59
CA LEU A 54 4.07 21.65 27.20
C LEU A 54 4.87 22.93 26.97
N GLY A 55 4.43 24.05 27.54
CA GLY A 55 5.13 25.34 27.45
C GLY A 55 6.49 25.32 28.12
N GLU A 56 6.60 24.74 29.32
CA GLU A 56 7.87 24.54 30.04
C GLU A 56 8.83 23.66 29.23
N THR A 57 8.35 22.58 28.63
CA THR A 57 9.17 21.65 27.84
C THR A 57 9.69 22.29 26.54
N LEU A 58 8.86 23.11 25.89
CA LEU A 58 9.16 23.69 24.57
C LEU A 58 9.70 25.12 24.63
N GLY A 59 9.79 25.73 25.82
CA GLY A 59 10.20 27.14 25.98
C GLY A 59 9.18 28.13 25.42
N LEU A 60 7.89 27.77 25.42
CA LEU A 60 6.81 28.57 24.83
C LEU A 60 5.79 29.00 25.90
N SER A 61 5.08 30.11 25.65
CA SER A 61 4.03 30.56 26.56
C SER A 61 2.85 29.58 26.56
N ALA A 62 2.25 29.36 27.73
CA ALA A 62 1.07 28.49 27.85
C ALA A 62 -0.11 28.97 26.98
N THR A 63 -0.21 30.27 26.70
CA THR A 63 -1.22 30.83 25.80
C THR A 63 -0.94 30.45 24.34
N GLY A 64 0.31 30.55 23.88
CA GLY A 64 0.70 30.11 22.54
C GLY A 64 0.48 28.61 22.34
N ILE A 65 0.86 27.79 23.32
CA ILE A 65 0.60 26.35 23.30
C ILE A 65 -0.89 26.06 23.20
N ARG A 66 -1.75 26.73 23.99
CA ARG A 66 -3.21 26.50 23.94
C ARG A 66 -3.77 26.72 22.54
N ARG A 67 -3.37 27.80 21.86
CA ARG A 67 -3.81 28.06 20.49
C ARG A 67 -3.47 26.90 19.54
N HIS A 68 -2.25 26.36 19.63
CA HIS A 68 -1.86 25.20 18.80
C HIS A 68 -2.59 23.92 19.20
N VAL A 69 -2.79 23.67 20.49
CA VAL A 69 -3.51 22.50 21.00
C VAL A 69 -4.99 22.55 20.63
N ASP A 70 -5.61 23.73 20.67
CA ASP A 70 -7.01 23.90 20.28
C ASP A 70 -7.20 23.56 18.79
N ILE A 71 -6.28 23.99 17.91
CA ILE A 71 -6.26 23.58 16.49
C ILE A 71 -6.11 22.07 16.37
N LEU A 72 -5.18 21.45 17.11
CA LEU A 72 -4.99 19.99 17.06
C LEU A 72 -6.23 19.23 17.56
N VAL A 73 -7.00 19.81 18.49
CA VAL A 73 -8.27 19.24 18.96
C VAL A 73 -9.36 19.39 17.90
N GLU A 74 -9.44 20.55 17.25
CA GLU A 74 -10.36 20.81 16.15
C GLU A 74 -10.09 19.88 14.94
N GLU A 75 -8.82 19.63 14.63
CA GLU A 75 -8.38 18.68 13.59
C GLU A 75 -8.52 17.21 14.03
N GLY A 76 -8.98 16.93 15.25
CA GLY A 76 -9.14 15.56 15.76
C GLY A 76 -7.83 14.80 16.04
N LEU A 77 -6.69 15.49 16.06
CA LEU A 77 -5.36 14.94 16.34
C LEU A 77 -5.06 14.87 17.84
N ALA A 78 -5.69 15.73 18.64
CA ALA A 78 -5.61 15.72 20.09
C ALA A 78 -7.01 15.72 20.72
N GLU A 79 -7.09 15.31 21.97
CA GLU A 79 -8.34 15.36 22.73
C GLU A 79 -8.09 15.76 24.19
N VAL A 80 -9.11 16.34 24.82
CA VAL A 80 -9.06 16.68 26.24
C VAL A 80 -9.12 15.38 27.05
N SER A 81 -8.07 15.11 27.81
CA SER A 81 -8.01 14.02 28.77
C SER A 81 -8.41 14.51 30.16
N ARG A 82 -9.06 13.64 30.94
CA ARG A 82 -9.22 13.88 32.38
C ARG A 82 -7.82 13.92 33.02
N PRO A 83 -7.54 14.89 33.90
CA PRO A 83 -6.25 14.93 34.59
C PRO A 83 -6.07 13.65 35.41
N ARG A 84 -4.88 13.04 35.32
CA ARG A 84 -4.50 11.96 36.22
C ARG A 84 -4.42 12.59 37.61
N LYS A 85 -5.32 12.24 38.53
CA LYS A 85 -5.20 12.64 39.94
C LYS A 85 -3.89 12.05 40.45
N MET A 86 -2.87 12.88 40.63
CA MET A 86 -1.68 12.46 41.36
C MET A 86 -2.06 12.39 42.84
N ALA A 87 -1.68 11.30 43.50
CA ALA A 87 -1.87 11.15 44.94
C ALA A 87 -0.99 12.18 45.65
N GLY A 88 -1.60 13.27 46.15
CA GLY A 88 -0.89 14.33 46.87
C GLY A 88 -1.25 15.76 46.46
N ASP A 89 -1.95 15.97 45.34
CA ASP A 89 -2.28 17.32 44.86
C ASP A 89 -3.40 17.96 45.69
N LYS A 90 -3.01 18.68 46.75
CA LYS A 90 -3.84 19.74 47.38
C LYS A 90 -3.88 20.97 46.47
N ALA A 91 -4.38 20.85 45.25
CA ALA A 91 -4.55 22.00 44.37
C ALA A 91 -5.87 22.72 44.71
N ARG A 92 -5.79 23.94 45.26
CA ARG A 92 -6.93 24.87 45.28
C ARG A 92 -7.11 25.45 43.87
N GLY A 93 -8.30 25.28 43.28
CA GLY A 93 -8.66 25.82 41.97
C GLY A 93 -9.29 24.78 41.03
N ARG A 94 -9.79 25.23 39.87
CA ARG A 94 -10.31 24.33 38.82
C ARG A 94 -9.15 23.50 38.25
N PRO A 95 -9.23 22.17 38.19
CA PRO A 95 -8.16 21.34 37.64
C PRO A 95 -7.78 21.77 36.22
N ALA A 96 -6.47 21.85 35.95
CA ALA A 96 -5.98 22.18 34.60
C ALA A 96 -6.41 21.10 33.60
N LYS A 97 -6.86 21.52 32.42
CA LYS A 97 -7.13 20.59 31.31
C LYS A 97 -5.83 19.92 30.89
N SER A 98 -5.84 18.59 30.83
CA SER A 98 -4.79 17.80 30.18
C SER A 98 -5.24 17.39 28.79
N PHE A 99 -4.29 17.18 27.90
CA PHE A 99 -4.51 16.81 26.51
C PHE A 99 -3.69 15.58 26.17
N ARG A 100 -4.21 14.71 25.32
CA ARG A 100 -3.48 13.55 24.79
C ARG A 100 -3.73 13.43 23.28
N LEU A 101 -2.84 12.74 22.57
CA LEU A 101 -3.07 12.43 21.17
C LEU A 101 -4.17 11.39 21.01
N THR A 102 -5.00 11.58 19.98
CA THR A 102 -5.93 10.56 19.48
C THR A 102 -5.15 9.50 18.68
N ALA A 103 -5.84 8.46 18.19
CA ALA A 103 -5.25 7.52 17.25
C ALA A 103 -4.76 8.23 15.98
N ALA A 104 -5.55 9.16 15.43
CA ALA A 104 -5.19 9.98 14.27
C ALA A 104 -3.94 10.83 14.54
N GLY A 105 -3.85 11.50 15.69
CA GLY A 105 -2.67 12.26 16.08
C GLY A 105 -1.41 11.42 16.25
N ARG A 106 -1.54 10.18 16.74
CA ARG A 106 -0.42 9.22 16.81
C ARG A 106 0.00 8.75 15.41
N GLY A 107 -0.95 8.60 14.48
CA GLY A 107 -0.68 8.22 13.09
C GLY A 107 0.20 9.21 12.32
N GLN A 108 0.26 10.48 12.75
CA GLN A 108 1.13 11.50 12.14
C GLN A 108 2.64 11.25 12.31
N PHE A 109 3.03 10.30 13.17
CA PHE A 109 4.43 9.89 13.35
C PHE A 109 4.85 8.74 12.43
N GLY A 110 3.96 8.35 11.51
CA GLY A 110 4.19 7.27 10.56
C GLY A 110 4.00 5.89 11.17
N HIS A 111 3.88 4.91 10.29
CA HIS A 111 3.79 3.50 10.64
C HIS A 111 4.76 2.72 9.76
N ASP A 112 5.37 1.68 10.31
CA ASP A 112 6.29 0.79 9.57
C ASP A 112 5.55 -0.43 9.01
N TYR A 113 4.30 -0.24 8.56
CA TYR A 113 3.42 -1.35 8.16
C TYR A 113 3.93 -2.09 6.93
N ASP A 114 4.47 -1.36 5.95
CA ASP A 114 5.01 -1.97 4.73
C ASP A 114 6.23 -2.84 5.05
N SER A 115 7.13 -2.35 5.89
CA SER A 115 8.30 -3.08 6.38
C SER A 115 7.89 -4.31 7.20
N LEU A 116 6.90 -4.18 8.08
CA LEU A 116 6.38 -5.31 8.85
C LEU A 116 5.75 -6.37 7.92
N ALA A 117 4.96 -5.95 6.93
CA ALA A 117 4.32 -6.84 5.96
C ALA A 117 5.35 -7.54 5.07
N ALA A 118 6.37 -6.83 4.59
CA ALA A 118 7.47 -7.41 3.82
C ALA A 118 8.25 -8.45 4.65
N GLN A 119 8.54 -8.16 5.93
CA GLN A 119 9.17 -9.12 6.84
C GLN A 119 8.32 -10.37 7.06
N ALA A 120 7.00 -10.21 7.20
CA ALA A 120 6.07 -11.32 7.35
C ALA A 120 6.04 -12.21 6.10
N LEU A 121 5.98 -11.62 4.90
CA LEU A 121 6.01 -12.37 3.64
C LEU A 121 7.36 -13.03 3.38
N ALA A 122 8.47 -12.40 3.75
CA ALA A 122 9.79 -13.01 3.71
C ALA A 122 9.84 -14.27 4.60
N THR A 123 9.34 -14.16 5.83
CA THR A 123 9.28 -15.28 6.78
C THR A 123 8.36 -16.39 6.26
N LEU A 124 7.22 -16.03 5.64
CA LEU A 124 6.32 -16.98 5.00
C LEU A 124 7.01 -17.73 3.85
N LYS A 125 7.78 -17.01 3.03
CA LYS A 125 8.57 -17.59 1.94
C LYS A 125 9.66 -18.53 2.47
N GLU A 126 10.35 -18.17 3.55
CA GLU A 126 11.38 -18.99 4.17
C GLU A 126 10.83 -20.30 4.76
N THR A 127 9.65 -20.23 5.39
CA THR A 127 9.05 -21.37 6.11
C THR A 127 8.17 -22.25 5.23
N GLY A 128 7.44 -21.66 4.27
CA GLY A 128 6.45 -22.33 3.42
C GLY A 128 6.79 -22.33 1.92
N GLY A 129 7.92 -21.75 1.53
CA GLY A 129 8.34 -21.64 0.13
C GLY A 129 7.54 -20.63 -0.69
N GLU A 130 7.83 -20.55 -1.99
CA GLU A 130 7.15 -19.64 -2.92
C GLU A 130 5.65 -19.91 -3.03
N THR A 131 5.24 -21.17 -2.96
CA THR A 131 3.82 -21.55 -3.05
C THR A 131 3.01 -20.96 -1.91
N ALA A 132 3.58 -20.82 -0.70
CA ALA A 132 2.89 -20.21 0.43
C ALA A 132 2.61 -18.71 0.19
N VAL A 133 3.55 -17.99 -0.42
CA VAL A 133 3.37 -16.58 -0.81
C VAL A 133 2.30 -16.45 -1.90
N LYS A 134 2.33 -17.31 -2.93
CA LYS A 134 1.31 -17.34 -3.99
C LYS A 134 -0.09 -17.63 -3.45
N GLU A 135 -0.20 -18.58 -2.52
CA GLU A 135 -1.47 -18.90 -1.88
C GLU A 135 -2.00 -17.73 -1.02
N PHE A 136 -1.11 -17.06 -0.27
CA PHE A 136 -1.47 -15.84 0.44
C PHE A 136 -1.98 -14.76 -0.52
N ALA A 137 -1.26 -14.52 -1.62
CA ALA A 137 -1.62 -13.53 -2.64
C ALA A 137 -2.99 -13.83 -3.26
N ARG A 138 -3.27 -15.10 -3.61
CA ARG A 138 -4.56 -15.54 -4.13
C ARG A 138 -5.70 -15.32 -3.15
N ARG A 139 -5.51 -15.70 -1.87
CA ARG A 139 -6.52 -15.47 -0.83
C ARG A 139 -6.80 -13.98 -0.62
N ARG A 140 -5.75 -13.16 -0.67
CA ARG A 140 -5.88 -11.71 -0.52
C ARG A 140 -6.75 -11.11 -1.62
N VAL A 141 -6.46 -11.40 -2.89
CA VAL A 141 -7.29 -10.83 -3.98
C VAL A 141 -8.67 -11.46 -4.03
N ALA A 142 -8.82 -12.75 -3.71
CA ALA A 142 -10.13 -13.40 -3.64
C ALA A 142 -11.08 -12.69 -2.66
N ALA A 143 -10.55 -12.19 -1.53
CA ALA A 143 -11.33 -11.39 -0.58
C ALA A 143 -11.70 -10.00 -1.12
N ILE A 144 -10.92 -9.42 -2.02
CA ILE A 144 -11.23 -8.13 -2.67
C ILE A 144 -12.36 -8.32 -3.67
N VAL A 145 -12.30 -9.37 -4.49
CA VAL A 145 -13.26 -9.61 -5.58
C VAL A 145 -14.47 -10.47 -5.16
N GLU A 146 -14.61 -10.73 -3.85
CA GLU A 146 -15.68 -11.55 -3.31
C GLU A 146 -17.05 -10.94 -3.62
N GLY A 147 -17.99 -11.78 -4.08
CA GLY A 147 -19.37 -11.36 -4.35
C GLY A 147 -19.60 -10.71 -5.72
N ILE A 148 -18.56 -10.52 -6.54
CA ILE A 148 -18.73 -10.04 -7.92
C ILE A 148 -19.28 -11.17 -8.80
N GLU A 149 -20.33 -10.87 -9.56
CA GLU A 149 -20.93 -11.83 -10.50
C GLU A 149 -20.00 -12.08 -11.70
N ILE A 150 -19.83 -13.36 -12.05
CA ILE A 150 -19.08 -13.76 -13.24
C ILE A 150 -19.90 -13.38 -14.47
N PRO A 151 -19.34 -12.62 -15.42
CA PRO A 151 -20.06 -12.20 -16.61
C PRO A 151 -20.34 -13.38 -17.53
N THR A 152 -21.44 -13.31 -18.27
CA THR A 152 -21.70 -14.21 -19.38
C THR A 152 -20.83 -13.81 -20.56
N VAL A 153 -19.88 -14.67 -20.95
CA VAL A 153 -18.80 -14.40 -21.92
C VAL A 153 -19.29 -13.89 -23.29
N GLU A 154 -20.55 -14.17 -23.65
CA GLU A 154 -21.14 -13.77 -24.94
C GLU A 154 -21.80 -12.38 -24.94
N ASP A 155 -21.94 -11.73 -23.77
CA ASP A 155 -22.58 -10.42 -23.62
C ASP A 155 -21.57 -9.35 -23.19
N ALA A 156 -21.25 -8.43 -24.13
CA ALA A 156 -20.35 -7.31 -23.87
C ALA A 156 -20.85 -6.41 -22.72
N ASN A 157 -22.16 -6.26 -22.54
CA ASN A 157 -22.71 -5.47 -21.43
C ASN A 157 -22.49 -6.17 -20.09
N SER A 158 -22.50 -7.50 -20.06
CA SER A 158 -22.20 -8.28 -18.85
C SER A 158 -20.74 -8.10 -18.44
N LEU A 159 -19.82 -8.14 -19.42
CA LEU A 159 -18.39 -7.92 -19.19
C LEU A 159 -18.09 -6.51 -18.66
N GLU A 160 -18.67 -5.46 -19.25
CA GLU A 160 -18.49 -4.08 -18.78
C GLU A 160 -19.02 -3.89 -17.34
N LYS A 161 -20.13 -4.54 -16.99
CA LYS A 161 -20.66 -4.53 -15.62
C LYS A 161 -19.72 -5.21 -14.64
N ALA A 162 -19.18 -6.38 -14.97
CA ALA A 162 -18.21 -7.08 -14.13
C ALA A 162 -16.91 -6.27 -13.97
N ALA A 163 -16.43 -5.64 -15.05
CA ALA A 163 -15.27 -4.76 -15.01
C ALA A 163 -15.51 -3.50 -14.15
N SER A 164 -16.73 -2.96 -14.17
CA SER A 164 -17.13 -1.85 -13.30
C SER A 164 -17.17 -2.28 -11.82
N ALA A 165 -17.73 -3.46 -11.52
CA ALA A 165 -17.74 -4.02 -10.17
C ALA A 165 -16.32 -4.27 -9.63
N LEU A 166 -15.39 -4.73 -10.48
CA LEU A 166 -13.98 -4.85 -10.12
C LEU A 166 -13.37 -3.49 -9.73
N VAL A 167 -13.66 -2.44 -10.51
CA VAL A 167 -13.18 -1.07 -10.22
C VAL A 167 -13.70 -0.57 -8.88
N GLU A 168 -14.98 -0.83 -8.56
CA GLU A 168 -15.57 -0.49 -7.27
C GLU A 168 -14.86 -1.25 -6.12
N ALA A 169 -14.72 -2.57 -6.22
CA ALA A 169 -14.07 -3.39 -5.21
C ALA A 169 -12.60 -3.01 -4.94
N PHE A 170 -11.83 -2.74 -6.00
CA PHE A 170 -10.46 -2.24 -5.87
C PHE A 170 -10.43 -0.83 -5.25
N SER A 171 -11.37 0.04 -5.59
CA SER A 171 -11.45 1.39 -5.02
C SER A 171 -11.79 1.37 -3.54
N GLU A 172 -12.72 0.52 -3.10
CA GLU A 172 -13.02 0.27 -1.69
C GLU A 172 -11.81 -0.28 -0.93
N SER A 173 -10.98 -1.07 -1.61
CA SER A 173 -9.70 -1.58 -1.10
C SER A 173 -8.55 -0.56 -1.17
N GLY A 174 -8.81 0.68 -1.61
CA GLY A 174 -7.86 1.79 -1.59
C GLY A 174 -6.99 1.94 -2.83
N TYR A 175 -7.30 1.28 -3.95
CA TYR A 175 -6.50 1.34 -5.18
C TYR A 175 -6.80 2.55 -6.09
N ALA A 176 -7.80 3.37 -5.74
CA ALA A 176 -8.25 4.50 -6.58
C ALA A 176 -8.39 4.07 -8.06
N ALA A 177 -9.24 3.08 -8.32
CA ALA A 177 -9.35 2.46 -9.62
C ALA A 177 -10.36 3.18 -10.53
N THR A 178 -10.16 3.08 -11.84
CA THR A 178 -11.06 3.63 -12.86
C THR A 178 -11.17 2.67 -14.05
N LEU A 179 -12.32 2.68 -14.73
CA LEU A 179 -12.52 1.98 -16.00
C LEU A 179 -12.40 2.98 -17.16
N THR A 180 -11.60 2.68 -18.17
CA THR A 180 -11.43 3.52 -19.37
C THR A 180 -11.65 2.70 -20.64
N ASN A 181 -12.29 3.29 -21.65
CA ASN A 181 -12.45 2.65 -22.96
C ASN A 181 -11.11 2.65 -23.71
N ALA A 182 -10.77 1.51 -24.31
CA ALA A 182 -9.65 1.34 -25.22
C ALA A 182 -10.17 0.93 -26.62
N ALA A 183 -9.33 1.07 -27.65
CA ALA A 183 -9.77 0.88 -29.04
C ALA A 183 -10.47 -0.48 -29.32
N ASN A 184 -10.00 -1.57 -28.69
CA ASN A 184 -10.54 -2.92 -28.86
C ASN A 184 -10.94 -3.57 -27.51
N GLY A 185 -11.28 -2.76 -26.50
CA GLY A 185 -11.57 -3.29 -25.18
C GLY A 185 -11.76 -2.23 -24.11
N VAL A 186 -11.60 -2.63 -22.85
CA VAL A 186 -11.59 -1.72 -21.69
C VAL A 186 -10.30 -1.88 -20.90
N GLN A 187 -9.95 -0.86 -20.13
CA GLN A 187 -8.79 -0.84 -19.28
C GLN A 187 -9.20 -0.55 -17.84
N ILE A 188 -8.73 -1.39 -16.93
CA ILE A 188 -8.75 -1.10 -15.50
C ILE A 188 -7.44 -0.38 -15.18
N CYS A 189 -7.55 0.85 -14.69
CA CYS A 189 -6.42 1.67 -14.29
C CYS A 189 -6.48 1.90 -12.78
N GLN A 190 -5.43 1.53 -12.05
CA GLN A 190 -5.29 1.81 -10.62
C GLN A 190 -4.28 2.95 -10.45
N HIS A 191 -4.75 4.09 -9.95
CA HIS A 191 -3.93 5.29 -9.76
C HIS A 191 -3.18 5.29 -8.42
N HIS A 192 -3.49 4.32 -7.56
CA HIS A 192 -2.79 4.08 -6.31
C HIS A 192 -2.72 2.57 -6.07
N CYS A 193 -1.64 2.08 -5.50
CA CYS A 193 -1.58 0.70 -5.02
C CYS A 193 -1.21 0.73 -3.54
N PRO A 194 -2.13 0.36 -2.62
CA PRO A 194 -1.91 0.47 -1.17
C PRO A 194 -0.83 -0.47 -0.66
N ILE A 195 -0.36 -1.39 -1.49
CA ILE A 195 0.69 -2.36 -1.17
C ILE A 195 1.89 -2.27 -2.13
N ALA A 196 2.04 -1.17 -2.89
CA ALA A 196 3.07 -1.04 -3.93
C ALA A 196 4.49 -1.32 -3.41
N GLY A 197 4.81 -0.82 -2.21
CA GLY A 197 6.11 -1.04 -1.59
C GLY A 197 6.40 -2.52 -1.31
N VAL A 198 5.38 -3.26 -0.86
CA VAL A 198 5.49 -4.69 -0.59
C VAL A 198 5.47 -5.50 -1.89
N ALA A 199 4.61 -5.13 -2.84
CA ALA A 199 4.49 -5.79 -4.14
C ALA A 199 5.75 -5.69 -5.00
N ALA A 200 6.56 -4.64 -4.82
CA ALA A 200 7.85 -4.51 -5.48
C ALA A 200 8.87 -5.59 -5.03
N GLU A 201 8.74 -6.09 -3.79
CA GLU A 201 9.58 -7.17 -3.26
C GLU A 201 8.97 -8.57 -3.46
N PHE A 202 7.64 -8.63 -3.58
CA PHE A 202 6.86 -9.87 -3.75
C PHE A 202 5.91 -9.77 -4.96
N PRO A 203 6.42 -9.94 -6.20
CA PRO A 203 5.63 -9.86 -7.43
C PRO A 203 4.46 -10.84 -7.48
N GLU A 204 4.50 -11.93 -6.70
CA GLU A 204 3.42 -12.90 -6.56
C GLU A 204 2.08 -12.23 -6.19
N LEU A 205 2.11 -11.06 -5.53
CA LEU A 205 0.93 -10.25 -5.21
C LEU A 205 0.25 -9.67 -6.46
N CYS A 206 1.03 -9.08 -7.38
CA CYS A 206 0.52 -8.55 -8.64
C CYS A 206 0.11 -9.67 -9.60
N GLU A 207 0.86 -10.78 -9.64
CA GLU A 207 0.52 -11.95 -10.45
C GLU A 207 -0.85 -12.52 -10.06
N ALA A 208 -1.09 -12.73 -8.76
CA ALA A 208 -2.37 -13.22 -8.27
C ALA A 208 -3.52 -12.26 -8.59
N GLU A 209 -3.28 -10.95 -8.51
CA GLU A 209 -4.27 -9.94 -8.85
C GLU A 209 -4.70 -10.04 -10.32
N HIS A 210 -3.73 -10.13 -11.24
CA HIS A 210 -4.01 -10.31 -12.67
C HIS A 210 -4.69 -11.67 -12.95
N GLU A 211 -4.26 -12.76 -12.30
CA GLU A 211 -4.91 -14.07 -12.40
C GLU A 211 -6.38 -13.99 -12.00
N ALA A 212 -6.69 -13.32 -10.88
CA ALA A 212 -8.06 -13.19 -10.39
C ALA A 212 -8.94 -12.37 -11.33
N ILE A 213 -8.43 -11.25 -11.86
CA ILE A 213 -9.15 -10.44 -12.85
C ILE A 213 -9.45 -11.27 -14.11
N ALA A 214 -8.45 -12.00 -14.63
CA ALA A 214 -8.63 -12.84 -15.81
C ALA A 214 -9.67 -13.95 -15.59
N MET A 215 -9.59 -14.65 -14.45
CA MET A 215 -10.51 -15.72 -14.11
C MET A 215 -11.94 -15.21 -13.91
N LEU A 216 -12.10 -14.08 -13.22
CA LEU A 216 -13.41 -13.50 -12.95
C LEU A 216 -14.07 -13.03 -14.22
N LEU A 217 -13.34 -12.35 -15.11
CA LEU A 217 -13.91 -11.83 -16.34
C LEU A 217 -14.09 -12.92 -17.40
N GLY A 218 -13.39 -14.06 -17.30
CA GLY A 218 -13.38 -15.10 -18.32
C GLY A 218 -12.63 -14.69 -19.60
N HIS A 219 -11.83 -13.62 -19.54
CA HIS A 219 -11.07 -13.06 -20.65
C HIS A 219 -9.57 -13.08 -20.34
N HIS A 220 -8.75 -13.25 -21.38
CA HIS A 220 -7.34 -12.95 -21.25
C HIS A 220 -7.16 -11.46 -20.93
N VAL A 221 -6.36 -11.15 -19.93
CA VAL A 221 -5.99 -9.76 -19.61
C VAL A 221 -4.51 -9.56 -19.80
N GLN A 222 -4.15 -8.35 -20.21
CA GLN A 222 -2.76 -7.98 -20.44
C GLN A 222 -2.37 -6.83 -19.51
N PRO A 223 -1.45 -7.04 -18.54
CA PRO A 223 -0.85 -5.95 -17.81
C PRO A 223 0.04 -5.12 -18.74
N LEU A 224 -0.16 -3.81 -18.74
CA LEU A 224 0.56 -2.85 -19.56
C LEU A 224 1.55 -2.01 -18.75
N ALA A 225 1.26 -1.78 -17.47
CA ALA A 225 2.09 -1.02 -16.56
C ALA A 225 1.80 -1.44 -15.11
N SER A 226 2.80 -1.28 -14.24
CA SER A 226 2.70 -1.60 -12.81
C SER A 226 3.43 -0.58 -11.95
N ILE A 227 2.75 -0.06 -10.93
CA ILE A 227 3.33 0.84 -9.92
C ILE A 227 4.44 0.14 -9.14
N ALA A 228 4.31 -1.17 -8.87
CA ALA A 228 5.34 -1.96 -8.19
C ALA A 228 6.65 -2.03 -9.00
N GLU A 229 6.56 -1.87 -10.33
CA GLU A 229 7.72 -1.81 -11.23
C GLU A 229 8.19 -0.37 -11.50
N GLY A 230 7.60 0.63 -10.82
CA GLY A 230 7.99 2.04 -10.91
C GLY A 230 7.22 2.88 -11.92
N HIS A 231 6.10 2.39 -12.47
CA HIS A 231 5.19 3.20 -13.28
C HIS A 231 4.31 4.10 -12.39
N GLU A 232 3.69 5.12 -12.98
CA GLU A 232 2.80 6.02 -12.23
C GLU A 232 1.40 5.42 -12.00
N ILE A 233 0.98 4.47 -12.84
CA ILE A 233 -0.36 3.87 -12.85
C ILE A 233 -0.22 2.38 -13.18
N CYS A 234 -0.97 1.50 -12.50
CA CYS A 234 -1.15 0.12 -12.96
C CYS A 234 -2.24 0.09 -14.03
N THR A 235 -1.97 -0.51 -15.18
CA THR A 235 -2.96 -0.60 -16.28
C THR A 235 -3.11 -2.04 -16.72
N THR A 236 -4.33 -2.56 -16.66
CA THR A 236 -4.69 -3.88 -17.17
C THR A 236 -5.67 -3.74 -18.32
N ASN A 237 -5.29 -4.23 -19.50
CA ASN A 237 -6.13 -4.22 -20.69
C ASN A 237 -6.94 -5.50 -20.83
N ILE A 238 -8.25 -5.34 -21.07
CA ILE A 238 -9.22 -6.42 -21.25
C ILE A 238 -9.78 -6.29 -22.67
N PRO A 239 -9.38 -7.17 -23.62
CA PRO A 239 -9.92 -7.18 -24.96
C PRO A 239 -11.37 -7.68 -24.94
N ILE A 240 -12.30 -6.88 -25.49
CA ILE A 240 -13.73 -7.23 -25.62
C ILE A 240 -13.97 -8.06 -26.89
N THR A 241 -13.09 -7.93 -27.90
CA THR A 241 -13.11 -8.82 -29.07
C THR A 241 -12.20 -10.03 -28.80
N PRO A 242 -12.69 -11.28 -28.93
CA PRO A 242 -11.84 -12.45 -28.83
C PRO A 242 -10.74 -12.37 -29.89
N ILE A 243 -9.49 -12.55 -29.47
CA ILE A 243 -8.38 -12.73 -30.41
C ILE A 243 -8.69 -14.03 -31.15
N LEU A 244 -9.13 -13.92 -32.40
CA LEU A 244 -9.23 -15.07 -33.29
C LEU A 244 -7.80 -15.62 -33.44
N THR A 245 -7.45 -16.67 -32.69
CA THR A 245 -6.26 -17.45 -32.99
C THR A 245 -6.45 -17.96 -34.41
N SER A 246 -5.66 -17.44 -35.35
CA SER A 246 -5.62 -17.97 -36.70
C SER A 246 -5.13 -19.41 -36.59
N THR A 247 -6.04 -20.37 -36.66
CA THR A 247 -5.69 -21.76 -36.89
C THR A 247 -4.89 -21.77 -38.18
N THR A 248 -3.59 -21.99 -38.07
CA THR A 248 -2.69 -22.14 -39.21
C THR A 248 -3.22 -23.31 -40.02
N LYS A 249 -3.94 -23.03 -41.11
CA LYS A 249 -4.30 -24.04 -42.10
C LYS A 249 -2.99 -24.62 -42.62
N THR A 250 -2.69 -25.84 -42.23
CA THR A 250 -1.69 -26.68 -42.91
C THR A 250 -2.01 -26.69 -44.40
N PRO A 251 -1.07 -26.32 -45.30
CA PRO A 251 -1.28 -26.41 -46.73
C PRO A 251 -1.56 -27.87 -47.10
N ASN A 252 -2.70 -28.11 -47.74
CA ASN A 252 -3.05 -29.42 -48.26
C ASN A 252 -2.14 -29.72 -49.46
N GLU A 253 -1.22 -30.67 -49.32
CA GLU A 253 -0.37 -31.14 -50.41
C GLU A 253 -1.25 -31.75 -51.51
N ARG A 254 -1.17 -31.15 -52.70
CA ARG A 254 -1.88 -31.60 -53.89
C ARG A 254 -1.07 -32.74 -54.50
N SER A 255 -1.50 -33.98 -54.24
CA SER A 255 -1.01 -35.17 -54.93
C SER A 255 -1.32 -35.06 -56.42
N GLY A 256 -0.29 -34.77 -57.23
CA GLY A 256 -0.34 -34.82 -58.69
C GLY A 256 0.08 -36.20 -59.19
N SER A 257 -0.77 -36.76 -60.04
CA SER A 257 -0.55 -38.00 -60.81
C SER A 257 0.40 -37.79 -61.98
#